data_AF-A0A6A5H4J7-F1
#
_entry.id   AF-A0A6A5H4J7-F1
#
_cell.length_a   1.000
_cell.length_b   1.000
_cell.length_c   1.000
_cell.angle_alpha   90.00
_cell.angle_beta   90.00
_cell.angle_gamma   90.00
#
_symmetry.space_group_name_H-M   'P 1'
#
loop_
_entity.id
_entity.type
_entity.pdbx_description
1 polymer ?
#
loop_
_entity_poly.entity_id
_entity_poly.type
_entity_poly.pdbx_seq_one_letter_code
_entity_poly.pdbx_strand_id
1 'polypeptide(L)'
;MDKILPCAPVNQDDVDLLNDPVDGFPLEGDIILRKQRDSAQKSVGLPNAVQVITLPNCEEMCLRVMKIVESVSVGVQRLQWRSEEDRTETMDEKNTPAGVISSHEYFKRIPLHISK
;
A
#
# COMPACT_ATOMS: atom_id res chain seq x y z
N MET A 1 -6.99 -20.31 6.48
CA MET A 1 -5.82 -19.76 5.74
C MET A 1 -6.07 -18.28 5.53
N ASP A 2 -5.05 -17.46 5.60
CA ASP A 2 -5.09 -16.02 5.33
C ASP A 2 -4.24 -15.66 4.11
N LYS A 3 -4.69 -14.67 3.33
CA LYS A 3 -3.99 -14.14 2.16
C LYS A 3 -4.07 -12.62 2.14
N ILE A 4 -3.03 -11.97 1.62
CA ILE A 4 -2.93 -10.51 1.54
C ILE A 4 -3.13 -10.06 0.08
N LEU A 5 -3.89 -8.99 -0.12
CA LEU A 5 -4.13 -8.39 -1.44
C LEU A 5 -3.89 -6.86 -1.38
N PRO A 6 -2.98 -6.30 -2.18
CA PRO A 6 -2.84 -4.86 -2.35
C PRO A 6 -4.09 -4.24 -2.97
N CYS A 7 -4.62 -3.16 -2.40
CA CYS A 7 -5.90 -2.59 -2.80
C CYS A 7 -5.84 -1.13 -3.26
N ALA A 8 -5.00 -0.32 -2.63
CA ALA A 8 -4.84 1.10 -2.98
C ALA A 8 -3.49 1.62 -2.48
N PRO A 9 -2.92 2.67 -3.10
CA PRO A 9 -1.83 3.42 -2.50
C PRO A 9 -2.33 4.23 -1.28
N VAL A 10 -1.45 4.44 -0.30
CA VAL A 10 -1.69 5.39 0.80
C VAL A 10 -1.78 6.82 0.24
N ASN A 11 -2.78 7.59 0.63
CA ASN A 11 -2.94 8.99 0.25
C ASN A 11 -2.52 9.95 1.40
N GLN A 12 -2.57 11.26 1.17
CA GLN A 12 -2.17 12.24 2.19
C GLN A 12 -3.16 12.28 3.36
N ASP A 13 -4.46 12.18 3.07
CA ASP A 13 -5.52 12.18 4.09
C ASP A 13 -5.36 11.00 5.07
N ASP A 14 -4.92 9.83 4.59
CA ASP A 14 -4.61 8.65 5.40
C ASP A 14 -3.49 8.95 6.42
N VAL A 15 -2.46 9.67 6.00
CA VAL A 15 -1.33 10.06 6.86
C VAL A 15 -1.73 11.17 7.82
N ASP A 16 -2.55 12.11 7.39
CA ASP A 16 -3.06 13.19 8.23
C ASP A 16 -3.96 12.63 9.33
N LEU A 17 -4.81 11.65 9.01
CA LEU A 17 -5.66 10.93 9.96
C LEU A 17 -4.83 10.18 11.03
N LEU A 18 -3.67 9.62 10.68
CA LEU A 18 -2.77 8.98 11.66
C LEU A 18 -2.27 9.96 12.73
N ASN A 19 -2.22 11.25 12.41
CA ASN A 19 -1.80 12.31 13.32
C ASN A 19 -2.97 12.98 14.05
N ASP A 20 -4.21 12.67 13.69
CA ASP A 20 -5.38 13.24 14.30
C ASP A 20 -5.52 12.74 15.76
N PRO A 21 -5.63 13.65 16.75
CA PRO A 21 -5.72 13.27 18.16
C PRO A 21 -7.09 12.71 18.58
N VAL A 22 -8.13 12.86 17.74
CA VAL A 22 -9.51 12.45 18.00
C VAL A 22 -9.88 11.21 17.17
N ASP A 23 -9.61 11.25 15.88
CA ASP A 23 -10.00 10.21 14.91
C ASP A 23 -8.86 9.24 14.57
N GLY A 24 -7.61 9.60 14.91
CA GLY A 24 -6.44 8.75 14.74
C GLY A 24 -6.26 7.70 15.84
N PHE A 25 -5.21 6.89 15.73
CA PHE A 25 -4.95 5.83 16.72
C PHE A 25 -4.54 6.43 18.08
N PRO A 26 -5.25 6.11 19.18
CA PRO A 26 -4.91 6.62 20.50
C PRO A 26 -3.56 6.05 20.95
N LEU A 27 -2.66 6.93 21.40
CA LEU A 27 -1.27 6.60 21.72
C LEU A 27 -0.98 6.47 23.22
N GLU A 28 -2.01 6.39 24.10
CA GLU A 28 -2.05 6.40 25.58
C GLU A 28 -0.77 5.99 26.37
N GLY A 29 0.37 6.64 26.11
CA GLY A 29 1.68 6.22 26.61
C GLY A 29 2.31 5.02 25.88
N ASP A 30 1.69 4.42 24.86
CA ASP A 30 2.24 3.28 24.15
C ASP A 30 3.38 3.70 23.20
N ILE A 31 4.60 3.32 23.58
CA ILE A 31 5.83 3.64 22.85
C ILE A 31 5.88 2.92 21.49
N ILE A 32 5.31 1.72 21.38
CA ILE A 32 5.31 0.93 20.16
C ILE A 32 4.36 1.54 19.14
N LEU A 33 3.13 1.87 19.56
CA LEU A 33 2.16 2.54 18.68
C LEU A 33 2.67 3.89 18.19
N ARG A 34 3.35 4.64 19.07
CA ARG A 34 4.00 5.90 18.69
C ARG A 34 5.06 5.69 17.61
N LYS A 35 5.96 4.71 17.79
CA LYS A 35 6.98 4.38 16.80
C LYS A 35 6.39 3.92 15.46
N GLN A 36 5.30 3.15 15.49
CA GLN A 36 4.60 2.71 14.28
C GLN A 36 4.01 3.90 13.52
N ARG A 37 3.30 4.80 14.20
CA ARG A 37 2.77 6.04 13.60
C ARG A 37 3.89 6.90 13.01
N ASP A 38 4.97 7.12 13.76
CA ASP A 38 6.08 7.96 13.32
C ASP A 38 6.80 7.34 12.10
N SER A 39 6.85 6.01 12.01
CA SER A 39 7.42 5.29 10.86
C SER A 39 6.52 5.35 9.61
N ALA A 40 5.21 5.48 9.78
CA ALA A 40 4.24 5.54 8.68
C ALA A 40 4.13 6.92 8.02
N GLN A 41 4.72 7.98 8.59
CA GLN A 41 4.56 9.37 8.13
C GLN A 41 4.99 9.64 6.67
N LYS A 42 5.90 8.83 6.12
CA LYS A 42 6.41 8.99 4.74
C LYS A 42 5.88 7.93 3.79
N SER A 43 4.75 7.31 4.13
CA SER A 43 4.18 6.16 3.40
C SER A 43 3.28 6.54 2.22
N VAL A 44 3.01 7.83 1.98
CA VAL A 44 2.20 8.28 0.83
C VAL A 44 2.71 7.65 -0.47
N GLY A 45 1.80 7.01 -1.20
CA GLY A 45 2.07 6.30 -2.44
C GLY A 45 2.53 4.85 -2.29
N LEU A 46 2.86 4.40 -1.09
CA LEU A 46 3.19 3.00 -0.84
C LEU A 46 1.92 2.13 -0.87
N PRO A 47 2.02 0.83 -1.19
CA PRO A 47 0.86 -0.05 -1.26
C PRO A 47 0.25 -0.27 0.12
N ASN A 48 -1.05 -0.02 0.21
CA ASN A 48 -1.90 -0.48 1.30
C ASN A 48 -2.63 -1.76 0.86
N ALA A 49 -2.82 -2.69 1.79
CA ALA A 49 -3.34 -4.02 1.51
C ALA A 49 -4.39 -4.46 2.53
N VAL A 50 -5.22 -5.41 2.13
CA VAL A 50 -6.19 -6.07 3.01
C VAL A 50 -5.82 -7.53 3.19
N GLN A 51 -6.18 -8.09 4.36
CA GLN A 51 -6.03 -9.51 4.64
C GLN A 51 -7.40 -10.19 4.54
N VAL A 52 -7.49 -11.20 3.69
CA VAL A 52 -8.69 -12.02 3.50
C VAL A 52 -8.52 -13.31 4.27
N ILE A 53 -9.47 -13.59 5.18
CA ILE A 53 -9.45 -14.76 6.06
C ILE A 53 -10.69 -15.60 5.79
N THR A 54 -10.49 -16.92 5.67
CA THR A 54 -11.57 -17.91 5.56
C THR A 54 -11.37 -19.06 6.52
N LEU A 55 -12.42 -19.90 6.65
CA LEU A 55 -12.35 -21.17 7.38
C LEU A 55 -11.20 -22.06 6.84
N PRO A 56 -10.69 -23.00 7.65
CA PRO A 56 -9.71 -23.99 7.19
C PRO A 56 -10.23 -24.82 6.00
N ASN A 57 -9.34 -25.25 5.10
CA ASN A 57 -9.65 -26.05 3.91
C ASN A 57 -10.66 -25.38 2.95
N CYS A 58 -10.71 -24.05 2.94
CA CYS A 58 -11.59 -23.24 2.09
C CYS A 58 -10.79 -22.24 1.24
N GLU A 59 -9.63 -22.65 0.74
CA GLU A 59 -8.70 -21.79 0.01
C GLU A 59 -9.31 -21.21 -1.27
N GLU A 60 -10.22 -21.94 -1.93
CA GLU A 60 -10.95 -21.47 -3.10
C GLU A 60 -11.93 -20.35 -2.75
N MET A 61 -12.52 -20.37 -1.55
CA MET A 61 -13.35 -19.26 -1.06
C MET A 61 -12.50 -18.02 -0.84
N CYS A 62 -11.32 -18.18 -0.23
CA CYS A 62 -10.38 -17.09 -0.02
C CYS A 62 -9.98 -16.44 -1.35
N LEU A 63 -9.63 -17.24 -2.35
CA LEU A 63 -9.30 -16.76 -3.69
C LEU A 63 -10.47 -16.07 -4.39
N ARG A 64 -11.70 -16.58 -4.25
CA ARG A 64 -12.89 -15.92 -4.81
C ARG A 64 -13.12 -14.54 -4.21
N VAL A 65 -13.01 -14.40 -2.88
CA VAL A 65 -13.14 -13.10 -2.21
C VAL A 65 -12.03 -12.15 -2.64
N MET A 66 -10.77 -12.62 -2.72
CA MET A 66 -9.66 -11.81 -3.23
C MET A 66 -9.95 -11.26 -4.64
N LYS A 67 -10.47 -12.09 -5.55
CA LYS A 67 -10.81 -11.65 -6.90
C LYS A 67 -11.92 -10.60 -6.93
N ILE A 68 -12.89 -10.68 -6.01
CA ILE A 68 -13.94 -9.67 -5.86
C ILE A 68 -13.34 -8.35 -5.37
N VAL A 69 -12.52 -8.39 -4.31
CA VAL A 69 -11.85 -7.20 -3.79
C VAL A 69 -10.98 -6.54 -4.86
N GLU A 70 -10.19 -7.34 -5.59
CA GLU A 70 -9.36 -6.83 -6.69
C GLU A 70 -10.20 -6.09 -7.73
N SER A 71 -11.37 -6.63 -8.10
CA SER A 71 -12.25 -6.04 -9.13
C SER A 71 -12.91 -4.71 -8.75
N VAL A 72 -13.02 -4.41 -7.44
CA VAL A 72 -13.62 -3.16 -6.94
C VAL A 72 -12.59 -2.18 -6.40
N SER A 73 -11.35 -2.64 -6.20
CA SER A 73 -10.26 -1.82 -5.69
C SER A 73 -9.63 -0.96 -6.79
N VAL A 74 -8.97 0.13 -6.40
CA VAL A 74 -8.17 0.96 -7.31
C VAL A 74 -6.94 0.17 -7.82
N GLY A 75 -6.48 -0.79 -7.03
CA GLY A 75 -5.27 -1.55 -7.27
C GLY A 75 -4.02 -0.73 -6.94
N VAL A 76 -2.86 -1.36 -7.07
CA VAL A 76 -1.57 -0.71 -6.84
C VAL A 76 -0.55 -1.22 -7.85
N GLN A 77 0.33 -0.35 -8.33
CA GLN A 77 1.45 -0.77 -9.18
C GLN A 77 2.41 -1.65 -8.38
N ARG A 78 3.11 -2.56 -9.07
CA ARG A 78 4.18 -3.33 -8.44
C ARG A 78 5.37 -2.42 -8.19
N LEU A 79 5.79 -2.30 -6.94
CA LEU A 79 7.04 -1.62 -6.60
C LEU A 79 8.22 -2.58 -6.75
N GLN A 80 9.28 -2.13 -7.40
CA GLN A 80 10.56 -2.84 -7.47
C GLN A 80 11.66 -1.90 -6.99
N TRP A 81 12.58 -2.40 -6.17
CA TRP A 81 13.76 -1.64 -5.78
C TRP A 81 14.56 -1.19 -7.01
N ARG A 82 14.93 0.09 -7.05
CA ARG A 82 15.86 0.60 -8.08
C ARG A 82 17.25 0.02 -7.82
N SER A 83 17.88 -0.48 -8.88
CA SER A 83 19.32 -0.79 -8.86
C SER A 83 20.14 0.51 -8.92
N GLU A 84 21.45 0.42 -8.69
CA GLU A 84 22.37 1.56 -8.89
C GLU A 84 22.31 2.11 -10.33
N GLU A 85 22.05 1.23 -11.31
CA GLU A 85 21.92 1.57 -12.74
C GLU A 85 20.62 2.34 -13.03
N ASP A 86 19.54 2.00 -12.32
CA ASP A 86 18.21 2.61 -12.48
C ASP A 86 18.11 4.02 -11.85
N ARG A 87 19.12 4.49 -11.11
CA ARG A 87 19.04 5.78 -10.37
C ARG A 87 18.97 7.02 -11.26
N THR A 88 19.41 6.91 -12.51
CA THR A 88 19.38 8.00 -13.48
C THR A 88 18.09 8.05 -14.29
N GLU A 89 17.23 7.02 -14.19
CA GLU A 89 15.94 6.98 -14.90
C GLU A 89 14.95 7.99 -14.33
N THR A 90 14.32 8.78 -15.21
CA THR A 90 13.32 9.77 -14.82
C THR A 90 12.02 9.12 -14.37
N MET A 91 11.22 9.85 -13.60
CA MET A 91 9.94 9.37 -13.09
C MET A 91 8.93 9.11 -14.21
N ASP A 92 8.29 7.94 -14.19
CA ASP A 92 7.12 7.66 -15.04
C ASP A 92 5.88 8.31 -14.41
N GLU A 93 5.60 9.55 -14.83
CA GLU A 93 4.45 10.32 -14.37
C GLU A 93 3.11 9.66 -14.70
N LYS A 94 3.03 8.86 -15.78
CA LYS A 94 1.78 8.20 -16.18
C LYS A 94 1.42 7.02 -15.28
N ASN A 95 2.44 6.40 -14.69
CA ASN A 95 2.31 5.22 -13.84
C ASN A 95 2.53 5.52 -12.34
N THR A 96 2.69 6.79 -11.99
CA THR A 96 2.89 7.24 -10.61
C THR A 96 1.65 7.99 -10.12
N PRO A 97 1.01 7.54 -9.02
CA PRO A 97 -0.12 8.27 -8.44
C PRO A 97 0.26 9.70 -8.04
N ALA A 98 -0.71 10.62 -8.12
CA ALA A 98 -0.49 12.01 -7.71
C ALA A 98 -0.11 12.10 -6.22
N GLY A 99 0.83 12.99 -5.88
CA GLY A 99 1.30 13.20 -4.49
C GLY A 99 2.44 12.26 -4.05
N VAL A 100 2.85 11.32 -4.89
CA VAL A 100 3.92 10.36 -4.57
C VAL A 100 5.29 10.95 -4.93
N ILE A 101 5.92 11.62 -3.98
CA ILE A 101 7.26 12.22 -4.16
C ILE A 101 8.32 11.40 -3.41
N SER A 102 8.01 10.91 -2.20
CA SER A 102 9.00 10.31 -1.30
C SER A 102 9.52 8.93 -1.72
N SER A 103 8.71 8.14 -2.42
CA SER A 103 9.06 6.74 -2.73
C SER A 103 9.83 6.57 -4.05
N HIS A 104 9.90 7.61 -4.88
CA HIS A 104 10.35 7.49 -6.27
C HIS A 104 11.86 7.28 -6.41
N GLU A 105 12.62 7.79 -5.45
CA GLU A 105 14.07 7.62 -5.36
C GLU A 105 14.48 6.17 -5.09
N TYR A 106 13.61 5.40 -4.41
CA TYR A 106 13.91 4.04 -3.97
C TYR A 106 13.27 2.96 -4.85
N PHE A 107 12.09 3.25 -5.42
CA PHE A 107 11.28 2.27 -6.13
C PHE A 107 10.97 2.70 -7.55
N LYS A 108 11.12 1.76 -8.49
CA LYS A 108 10.49 1.84 -9.81
C LYS A 108 9.11 1.19 -9.77
N ARG A 109 8.14 1.83 -10.44
CA ARG A 109 6.76 1.36 -10.53
C ARG A 109 6.56 0.59 -11.82
N ILE A 110 6.22 -0.69 -11.69
CA ILE A 110 6.02 -1.57 -12.82
C ILE A 110 4.51 -1.70 -13.06
N PRO A 111 4.04 -1.36 -14.28
CA PRO A 111 2.64 -1.54 -14.61
C PRO A 111 2.31 -3.04 -14.57
N LEU A 112 1.25 -3.38 -13.85
CA LEU A 112 0.71 -4.73 -13.87
C LEU A 112 -0.06 -4.90 -15.19
N HIS A 113 0.31 -5.88 -16.00
CA HIS A 113 -0.55 -6.30 -17.11
C HIS A 113 -1.81 -6.91 -16.51
N ILE A 114 -2.87 -6.11 -16.42
CA ILE A 114 -4.21 -6.60 -16.16
C ILE A 114 -4.65 -7.28 -17.46
N SER A 115 -4.47 -8.61 -17.54
CA SER A 115 -5.15 -9.39 -18.57
C SER A 115 -6.65 -9.24 -18.29
N LYS A 116 -7.33 -8.45 -19.11
CA LYS A 116 -8.79 -8.41 -19.14
C LYS A 116 -9.36 -9.75 -19.54
#